data_AF-A0A1M5RY04-F1
#
_entry.id   AF-A0A1M5RY04-F1
#
_cell.length_a   1.000
_cell.length_b   1.000
_cell.length_c   1.000
_cell.angle_alpha   90.00
_cell.angle_beta   90.00
_cell.angle_gamma   90.00
#
_symmetry.space_group_name_H-M   'P 1'
#
loop_
_entity.id
_entity.type
_entity.pdbx_description
1 polymer ?
#
loop_
_entity_poly.entity_id
_entity_poly.type
_entity_poly.pdbx_seq_one_letter_code
_entity_poly.pdbx_strand_id
1 'polypeptide(L)'
;MGIGPSSKETTLHHFRDPLVEIVSNDKDVDLLGIIVAGTPEVIYDKEFISKRIADIAEGMRADGAIVSIDSWGNSHVDFTTAIEEISKKNITTVGMSFVGNQASFVVTNKYMDTIIDFNKTEKGIETCVVGENNVVELDAIKALAVLKTKMNKKKVKKNNTDTIFGSEDIETKVRSLIIKEFKVEEVKFSDRTKIENNTLFIRREIVNDFKKLDPLIKDVNLNIIYPDNHNMFINSIMDISPIATKVTGRVGEGITHVLSGSRVMLTGVEEGGFQPSNIGSSEGILREQIKLGRRGTPSEDDIIIHIDVELKNGEGRTKEGISSAHSISDKIIQEIRQYLKSIDSSVCSRTKEYFDIVRPNKKKVVIVKLVSGLGCMYDTGILPYEPGGYVGCKSIIDLGNMPLVLSANKYRDGVIRNKS
;
A
#
# COMPACT_ATOMS: atom_id res chain seq x y z
N MET A 1 -11.07 1.85 -17.26
CA MET A 1 -10.09 2.83 -16.71
C MET A 1 -9.48 2.20 -15.47
N GLY A 2 -8.15 2.08 -15.42
CA GLY A 2 -7.36 1.41 -14.38
C GLY A 2 -6.51 2.37 -13.54
N ILE A 3 -5.38 1.86 -13.04
CA ILE A 3 -4.43 2.62 -12.21
C ILE A 3 -3.29 3.12 -13.07
N GLY A 4 -3.04 4.43 -12.99
CA GLY A 4 -1.86 5.04 -13.58
C GLY A 4 -0.67 5.01 -12.61
N PRO A 5 0.58 4.87 -13.11
CA PRO A 5 1.77 4.91 -12.27
C PRO A 5 1.84 6.03 -11.22
N SER A 6 1.40 7.27 -11.50
CA SER A 6 1.56 8.35 -10.49
C SER A 6 0.61 8.26 -9.30
N SER A 7 -0.59 7.70 -9.50
CA SER A 7 -1.58 7.50 -8.43
C SER A 7 -1.37 6.21 -7.66
N LYS A 8 -0.61 5.25 -8.25
CA LYS A 8 -0.35 3.93 -7.68
C LYS A 8 0.22 4.01 -6.26
N GLU A 9 -0.40 3.32 -5.31
CA GLU A 9 0.15 3.13 -3.97
C GLU A 9 0.97 1.83 -3.92
N THR A 10 2.29 1.90 -4.08
CA THR A 10 3.16 0.71 -4.05
C THR A 10 3.05 -0.08 -2.73
N THR A 11 3.58 -1.29 -2.68
CA THR A 11 3.70 -2.06 -1.42
C THR A 11 4.40 -1.24 -0.32
N LEU A 12 5.42 -0.46 -0.68
CA LEU A 12 6.10 0.44 0.23
C LEU A 12 5.17 1.56 0.74
N HIS A 13 4.25 2.06 -0.10
CA HIS A 13 3.25 3.05 0.31
C HIS A 13 2.35 2.45 1.38
N HIS A 14 1.76 1.28 1.15
CA HIS A 14 0.90 0.62 2.13
C HIS A 14 1.65 0.32 3.44
N PHE A 15 2.92 -0.10 3.34
CA PHE A 15 3.78 -0.32 4.51
C PHE A 15 4.03 0.96 5.33
N ARG A 16 3.92 2.13 4.71
CA ARG A 16 4.21 3.45 5.30
C ARG A 16 3.04 4.41 5.21
N ASP A 17 1.82 3.88 5.12
CA ASP A 17 0.65 4.63 4.71
C ASP A 17 0.39 5.81 5.67
N PRO A 18 0.47 7.05 5.17
CA PRO A 18 0.37 8.23 6.01
C PRO A 18 -1.04 8.38 6.60
N LEU A 19 -2.09 7.86 5.94
CA LEU A 19 -3.44 7.89 6.49
C LEU A 19 -3.55 7.01 7.73
N VAL A 20 -2.99 5.80 7.66
CA VAL A 20 -2.97 4.88 8.81
C VAL A 20 -2.11 5.45 9.94
N GLU A 21 -0.94 6.03 9.62
CA GLU A 21 -0.07 6.66 10.61
C GLU A 21 -0.77 7.82 11.33
N ILE A 22 -1.38 8.75 10.59
CA ILE A 22 -2.02 9.94 11.17
C ILE A 22 -3.24 9.55 12.01
N VAL A 23 -4.14 8.73 11.49
CA VAL A 23 -5.41 8.41 12.18
C VAL A 23 -5.18 7.54 13.42
N SER A 24 -4.25 6.58 13.36
CA SER A 24 -3.99 5.70 14.50
C SER A 24 -3.27 6.39 15.68
N ASN A 25 -2.57 7.50 15.42
CA ASN A 25 -1.86 8.29 16.43
C ASN A 25 -2.67 9.47 16.97
N ASP A 26 -3.84 9.78 16.38
CA ASP A 26 -4.71 10.86 16.85
C ASP A 26 -5.44 10.43 18.13
N LYS A 27 -5.32 11.25 19.19
CA LYS A 27 -5.86 10.93 20.52
C LYS A 27 -7.35 11.25 20.68
N ASP A 28 -7.97 11.93 19.72
CA ASP A 28 -9.38 12.32 19.80
C ASP A 28 -10.32 11.33 19.10
N VAL A 29 -9.77 10.32 18.43
CA VAL A 29 -10.52 9.28 17.72
C VAL A 29 -10.09 7.88 18.17
N ASP A 30 -11.02 6.95 18.07
CA ASP A 30 -10.80 5.52 18.26
C ASP A 30 -10.77 4.86 16.88
N LEU A 31 -9.58 4.49 16.38
CA LEU A 31 -9.46 3.78 15.11
C LEU A 31 -9.87 2.31 15.30
N LEU A 32 -11.07 1.97 14.86
CA LEU A 32 -11.64 0.64 15.01
C LEU A 32 -10.97 -0.41 14.11
N GLY A 33 -10.42 0.02 12.97
CA GLY A 33 -9.78 -0.84 11.99
C GLY A 33 -9.74 -0.23 10.59
N ILE A 34 -9.12 -0.97 9.68
CA ILE A 34 -8.98 -0.63 8.27
C ILE A 34 -9.73 -1.70 7.47
N ILE A 35 -10.74 -1.30 6.72
CA ILE A 35 -11.48 -2.14 5.79
C ILE A 35 -10.78 -2.05 4.44
N VAL A 36 -10.18 -3.14 3.97
CA VAL A 36 -9.56 -3.23 2.65
C VAL A 36 -10.47 -4.00 1.73
N ALA A 37 -10.83 -3.44 0.59
CA ALA A 37 -11.71 -4.08 -0.39
C ALA A 37 -11.20 -3.85 -1.81
N GLY A 38 -11.42 -4.83 -2.69
CA GLY A 38 -11.00 -4.73 -4.09
C GLY A 38 -12.02 -3.96 -4.91
N THR A 39 -11.56 -3.36 -6.00
CA THR A 39 -12.42 -2.69 -7.00
C THR A 39 -12.67 -3.66 -8.16
N PRO A 40 -13.77 -4.45 -8.16
CA PRO A 40 -14.07 -5.35 -9.27
C PRO A 40 -14.41 -4.59 -10.55
N GLU A 41 -14.31 -5.22 -11.71
CA GLU A 41 -14.66 -4.57 -12.98
C GLU A 41 -16.19 -4.41 -13.16
N VAL A 42 -16.97 -5.42 -12.72
CA VAL A 42 -18.40 -5.53 -12.98
C VAL A 42 -19.24 -4.72 -12.00
N ILE A 43 -20.15 -3.88 -12.52
CA ILE A 43 -20.98 -2.95 -11.74
C ILE A 43 -21.78 -3.61 -10.60
N TYR A 44 -22.35 -4.79 -10.84
CA TYR A 44 -23.10 -5.54 -9.82
C TYR A 44 -22.23 -5.86 -8.60
N ASP A 45 -20.98 -6.26 -8.84
CA ASP A 45 -20.03 -6.57 -7.77
C ASP A 45 -19.58 -5.30 -7.05
N LYS A 46 -19.41 -4.17 -7.76
CA LYS A 46 -19.10 -2.86 -7.14
C LYS A 46 -20.17 -2.46 -6.12
N GLU A 47 -21.44 -2.61 -6.49
CA GLU A 47 -22.57 -2.33 -5.59
C GLU A 47 -22.64 -3.32 -4.43
N PHE A 48 -22.47 -4.61 -4.71
CA PHE A 48 -22.51 -5.66 -3.70
C PHE A 48 -21.42 -5.44 -2.63
N ILE A 49 -20.16 -5.22 -3.06
CA ILE A 49 -19.03 -4.98 -2.16
C ILE A 49 -19.21 -3.69 -1.38
N SER A 50 -19.68 -2.61 -2.01
CA SER A 50 -19.95 -1.35 -1.32
C SER A 50 -20.97 -1.51 -0.19
N LYS A 51 -22.04 -2.30 -0.40
CA LYS A 51 -23.01 -2.64 0.65
C LYS A 51 -22.35 -3.42 1.79
N ARG A 52 -21.47 -4.38 1.48
CA ARG A 52 -20.72 -5.14 2.49
C ARG A 52 -19.76 -4.27 3.31
N ILE A 53 -19.08 -3.32 2.68
CA ILE A 53 -18.24 -2.32 3.39
C ILE A 53 -19.11 -1.54 4.38
N ALA A 54 -20.27 -1.05 3.95
CA ALA A 54 -21.19 -0.30 4.79
C ALA A 54 -21.73 -1.12 5.97
N ASP A 55 -22.12 -2.38 5.73
CA ASP A 55 -22.60 -3.29 6.79
C ASP A 55 -21.51 -3.61 7.81
N ILE A 56 -20.26 -3.78 7.37
CA ILE A 56 -19.11 -3.97 8.27
C ILE A 56 -18.89 -2.71 9.10
N ALA A 57 -18.84 -1.52 8.48
CA ALA A 57 -18.64 -0.26 9.19
C ALA A 57 -19.76 0.00 10.22
N GLU A 58 -21.01 -0.30 9.88
CA GLU A 58 -22.17 -0.24 10.80
C GLU A 58 -22.04 -1.27 11.93
N GLY A 59 -21.67 -2.51 11.62
CA GLY A 59 -21.44 -3.57 12.60
C GLY A 59 -20.33 -3.24 13.59
N MET A 60 -19.27 -2.57 13.12
CA MET A 60 -18.17 -2.04 13.93
C MET A 60 -18.58 -0.83 14.78
N ARG A 61 -19.78 -0.27 14.58
CA ARG A 61 -20.31 0.92 15.28
C ARG A 61 -19.49 2.19 14.99
N ALA A 62 -19.04 2.37 13.75
CA ALA A 62 -18.30 3.56 13.37
C ALA A 62 -19.18 4.83 13.42
N ASP A 63 -18.64 5.93 13.93
CA ASP A 63 -19.21 7.28 13.81
C ASP A 63 -18.81 7.94 12.47
N GLY A 64 -17.60 7.62 11.99
CA GLY A 64 -17.05 8.20 10.77
C GLY A 64 -16.16 7.23 9.99
N ALA A 65 -16.04 7.49 8.69
CA ALA A 65 -15.20 6.72 7.77
C ALA A 65 -14.41 7.65 6.85
N ILE A 66 -13.11 7.35 6.68
CA ILE A 66 -12.30 7.93 5.60
C ILE A 66 -12.18 6.89 4.50
N VAL A 67 -12.72 7.18 3.32
CA VAL A 67 -12.66 6.29 2.16
C VAL A 67 -11.54 6.78 1.25
N SER A 68 -10.57 5.93 0.94
CA SER A 68 -9.40 6.24 0.11
C SER A 68 -9.28 5.21 -1.02
N ILE A 69 -8.95 5.70 -2.21
CA ILE A 69 -8.75 4.90 -3.43
C ILE A 69 -7.51 5.40 -4.17
N ASP A 70 -6.70 4.48 -4.71
CA ASP A 70 -5.47 4.77 -5.48
C ASP A 70 -5.67 4.65 -7.00
N SER A 71 -6.92 4.43 -7.41
CA SER A 71 -7.36 4.24 -8.79
C SER A 71 -8.37 5.31 -9.22
N TRP A 72 -8.52 5.47 -10.53
CA TRP A 72 -9.40 6.49 -11.10
C TRP A 72 -10.22 5.97 -12.28
N GLY A 73 -11.24 6.72 -12.67
CA GLY A 73 -12.11 6.35 -13.78
C GLY A 73 -13.16 5.31 -13.41
N ASN A 74 -13.05 4.05 -13.88
CA ASN A 74 -14.08 3.03 -13.61
C ASN A 74 -14.14 2.72 -12.12
N SER A 75 -12.98 2.67 -11.47
CA SER A 75 -12.87 2.43 -10.02
C SER A 75 -13.45 3.58 -9.18
N HIS A 76 -13.65 4.77 -9.75
CA HIS A 76 -14.38 5.82 -9.03
C HIS A 76 -15.84 5.45 -8.80
N VAL A 77 -16.42 4.53 -9.57
CA VAL A 77 -17.76 4.02 -9.29
C VAL A 77 -17.77 3.28 -7.95
N ASP A 78 -16.75 2.47 -7.65
CA ASP A 78 -16.60 1.82 -6.34
C ASP A 78 -16.47 2.84 -5.22
N PHE A 79 -15.63 3.85 -5.40
CA PHE A 79 -15.41 4.93 -4.45
C PHE A 79 -16.69 5.69 -4.13
N THR A 80 -17.39 6.15 -5.17
CA THR A 80 -18.67 6.86 -5.09
C THR A 80 -19.72 6.01 -4.38
N THR A 81 -19.85 4.74 -4.77
CA THR A 81 -20.87 3.83 -4.23
C THR A 81 -20.58 3.45 -2.78
N ALA A 82 -19.31 3.20 -2.41
CA ALA A 82 -18.92 2.93 -1.04
C ALA A 82 -19.24 4.11 -0.12
N ILE A 83 -18.92 5.34 -0.54
CA ILE A 83 -19.27 6.55 0.22
C ILE A 83 -20.79 6.65 0.42
N GLU A 84 -21.58 6.38 -0.61
CA GLU A 84 -23.03 6.41 -0.53
C GLU A 84 -23.59 5.38 0.45
N GLU A 85 -23.20 4.11 0.31
CA GLU A 85 -23.70 3.02 1.14
C GLU A 85 -23.32 3.21 2.62
N ILE A 86 -22.09 3.63 2.91
CA ILE A 86 -21.66 3.96 4.27
C ILE A 86 -22.50 5.12 4.83
N SER A 87 -22.75 6.15 4.01
CA SER A 87 -23.50 7.33 4.45
C SER A 87 -24.98 7.03 4.69
N LYS A 88 -25.58 6.09 3.96
CA LYS A 88 -26.94 5.56 4.20
C LYS A 88 -27.09 4.92 5.58
N LYS A 89 -26.00 4.40 6.15
CA LYS A 89 -25.95 3.88 7.54
C LYS A 89 -25.75 4.97 8.60
N ASN A 90 -25.91 6.25 8.23
CA ASN A 90 -25.68 7.40 9.10
C ASN A 90 -24.24 7.53 9.64
N ILE A 91 -23.26 6.96 8.94
CA ILE A 91 -21.83 7.12 9.25
C ILE A 91 -21.31 8.34 8.47
N THR A 92 -20.58 9.25 9.12
CA THR A 92 -20.05 10.44 8.44
C THR A 92 -18.85 10.08 7.56
N THR A 93 -18.82 10.51 6.31
CA THR A 93 -17.77 10.15 5.34
C THR A 93 -16.91 11.34 4.93
N VAL A 94 -15.63 11.07 4.65
CA VAL A 94 -14.72 11.93 3.87
C VAL A 94 -14.01 11.05 2.85
N GLY A 95 -14.02 11.46 1.59
CA GLY A 95 -13.31 10.77 0.52
C GLY A 95 -11.89 11.29 0.33
N MET A 96 -10.99 10.43 -0.15
CA MET A 96 -9.65 10.77 -0.63
C MET A 96 -9.40 10.07 -1.96
N SER A 97 -9.11 10.82 -3.01
CA SER A 97 -8.85 10.29 -4.35
C SER A 97 -7.93 11.23 -5.12
N PHE A 98 -7.19 10.71 -6.08
CA PHE A 98 -6.70 11.51 -7.18
C PHE A 98 -7.91 11.90 -8.03
N VAL A 99 -8.19 13.20 -8.14
CA VAL A 99 -9.27 13.73 -8.99
C VAL A 99 -8.64 14.49 -10.15
N GLY A 100 -7.77 15.46 -9.85
CA GLY A 100 -7.10 16.25 -10.86
C GLY A 100 -8.08 17.01 -11.77
N ASN A 101 -7.61 17.33 -12.99
CA ASN A 101 -8.36 18.02 -14.04
C ASN A 101 -8.60 17.12 -15.27
N GLN A 102 -7.96 15.95 -15.32
CA GLN A 102 -7.97 15.08 -16.51
C GLN A 102 -9.33 14.43 -16.78
N ALA A 103 -10.08 14.11 -15.73
CA ALA A 103 -11.40 13.53 -15.86
C ALA A 103 -12.28 13.87 -14.64
N SER A 104 -13.54 14.17 -14.90
CA SER A 104 -14.56 14.26 -13.86
C SER A 104 -14.95 12.86 -13.36
N PHE A 105 -15.52 12.79 -12.16
CA PHE A 105 -16.15 11.57 -11.67
C PHE A 105 -17.19 11.05 -12.67
N VAL A 106 -17.11 9.77 -13.01
CA VAL A 106 -18.06 9.09 -13.89
C VAL A 106 -19.47 9.10 -13.28
N VAL A 107 -19.55 8.97 -11.95
CA VAL A 107 -20.79 9.02 -11.18
C VAL A 107 -20.54 9.86 -9.93
N THR A 108 -21.53 10.67 -9.56
CA THR A 108 -21.54 11.42 -8.31
C THR A 108 -22.82 11.15 -7.54
N ASN A 109 -22.81 11.40 -6.22
CA ASN A 109 -24.00 11.35 -5.39
C ASN A 109 -23.96 12.46 -4.33
N LYS A 110 -25.10 12.67 -3.66
CA LYS A 110 -25.26 13.74 -2.65
C LYS A 110 -24.38 13.61 -1.40
N TYR A 111 -23.75 12.44 -1.19
CA TYR A 111 -22.86 12.17 -0.06
C TYR A 111 -21.39 12.43 -0.38
N MET A 112 -21.06 12.73 -1.63
CA MET A 112 -19.73 13.17 -2.07
C MET A 112 -19.53 14.68 -1.82
N ASP A 113 -19.96 15.16 -0.65
CA ASP A 113 -19.88 16.57 -0.26
C ASP A 113 -18.46 16.98 0.18
N THR A 114 -17.56 16.02 0.44
CA THR A 114 -16.17 16.33 0.77
C THR A 114 -15.19 15.27 0.28
N ILE A 115 -14.32 15.68 -0.63
CA ILE A 115 -13.25 14.85 -1.20
C ILE A 115 -11.94 15.63 -1.05
N ILE A 116 -10.95 15.00 -0.44
CA ILE A 116 -9.58 15.50 -0.42
C ILE A 116 -8.91 15.01 -1.70
N ASP A 117 -8.73 15.93 -2.65
CA ASP A 117 -7.94 15.66 -3.84
C ASP A 117 -6.45 15.62 -3.48
N PHE A 118 -5.79 14.51 -3.77
CA PHE A 118 -4.36 14.35 -3.55
C PHE A 118 -3.52 14.50 -4.82
N ASN A 119 -4.06 15.04 -5.91
CA ASN A 119 -3.27 15.51 -7.04
C ASN A 119 -2.17 16.49 -6.58
N LYS A 120 -0.94 16.26 -7.05
CA LYS A 120 0.27 17.07 -6.77
C LYS A 120 0.79 17.79 -8.01
N THR A 121 0.21 17.53 -9.17
CA THR A 121 0.65 18.12 -10.43
C THR A 121 -0.13 19.38 -10.74
N GLU A 122 0.53 20.40 -11.28
CA GLU A 122 -0.12 21.65 -11.68
C GLU A 122 -1.18 21.42 -12.77
N LYS A 123 -0.89 20.51 -13.71
CA LYS A 123 -1.80 20.16 -14.80
C LYS A 123 -3.00 19.35 -14.32
N GLY A 124 -2.90 18.67 -13.19
CA GLY A 124 -3.97 17.80 -12.69
C GLY A 124 -4.13 16.53 -13.53
N ILE A 125 -3.03 15.94 -13.98
CA ILE A 125 -3.05 14.78 -14.88
C ILE A 125 -2.26 13.61 -14.30
N GLU A 126 -2.54 12.43 -14.83
CA GLU A 126 -1.68 11.27 -14.69
C GLU A 126 -0.42 11.46 -15.58
N THR A 127 0.73 11.67 -14.96
CA THR A 127 2.04 11.88 -15.55
C THR A 127 2.86 10.61 -15.81
N CYS A 128 2.39 9.43 -15.37
CA CYS A 128 3.12 8.17 -15.37
C CYS A 128 4.38 8.15 -14.49
N VAL A 129 4.56 9.14 -13.60
CA VAL A 129 5.70 9.24 -12.68
C VAL A 129 5.35 8.62 -11.33
N VAL A 130 5.94 7.47 -11.01
CA VAL A 130 5.60 6.72 -9.78
C VAL A 130 5.86 7.55 -8.53
N GLY A 131 4.85 7.59 -7.65
CA GLY A 131 4.89 8.30 -6.37
C GLY A 131 4.53 9.79 -6.44
N GLU A 132 4.29 10.35 -7.63
CA GLU A 132 4.02 11.78 -7.76
C GLU A 132 2.65 12.20 -7.17
N ASN A 133 1.57 11.49 -7.52
CA ASN A 133 0.20 11.74 -7.08
C ASN A 133 -0.24 10.76 -5.98
N ASN A 134 0.64 10.51 -5.00
CA ASN A 134 0.33 9.70 -3.83
C ASN A 134 -0.18 10.56 -2.66
N VAL A 135 -0.94 9.91 -1.76
CA VAL A 135 -1.31 10.51 -0.47
C VAL A 135 -0.04 10.90 0.31
N VAL A 136 -0.02 12.13 0.82
CA VAL A 136 1.00 12.60 1.77
C VAL A 136 0.37 12.93 3.13
N GLU A 137 1.21 13.18 4.13
CA GLU A 137 0.80 13.46 5.51
C GLU A 137 -0.23 14.60 5.59
N LEU A 138 -0.02 15.67 4.81
CA LEU A 138 -0.93 16.81 4.79
C LEU A 138 -2.34 16.44 4.32
N ASP A 139 -2.47 15.51 3.36
CA ASP A 139 -3.78 15.06 2.86
C ASP A 139 -4.51 14.26 3.94
N ALA A 140 -3.79 13.36 4.62
CA ALA A 140 -4.33 12.57 5.72
C ALA A 140 -4.77 13.45 6.91
N ILE A 141 -3.96 14.45 7.26
CA ILE A 141 -4.30 15.44 8.31
C ILE A 141 -5.57 16.20 7.93
N LYS A 142 -5.67 16.68 6.68
CA LYS A 142 -6.87 17.37 6.18
C LYS A 142 -8.09 16.46 6.24
N ALA A 143 -7.98 15.23 5.77
CA ALA A 143 -9.09 14.27 5.77
C ALA A 143 -9.62 14.02 7.18
N LEU A 144 -8.73 13.78 8.14
CA LEU A 144 -9.10 13.56 9.54
C LEU A 144 -9.70 14.81 10.19
N ALA A 145 -9.11 15.99 9.98
CA ALA A 145 -9.61 17.24 10.53
C ALA A 145 -11.02 17.59 10.02
N VAL A 146 -11.24 17.40 8.71
CA VAL A 146 -12.56 17.58 8.09
C VAL A 146 -13.56 16.56 8.64
N LEU A 147 -13.18 15.29 8.76
CA LEU A 147 -14.05 14.25 9.30
C LEU A 147 -14.50 14.59 10.73
N LYS A 148 -13.55 14.96 11.60
CA LYS A 148 -13.83 15.40 12.99
C LYS A 148 -14.80 16.58 13.00
N THR A 149 -14.58 17.57 12.13
CA THR A 149 -15.47 18.73 12.00
C THR A 149 -16.89 18.33 11.59
N LYS A 150 -17.04 17.45 10.59
CA LYS A 150 -18.34 16.96 10.12
C LYS A 150 -19.08 16.16 11.20
N MET A 151 -18.38 15.27 11.92
CA MET A 151 -18.97 14.50 13.03
C MET A 151 -19.46 15.41 14.15
N ASN A 152 -18.70 16.47 14.49
CA ASN A 152 -19.06 17.43 15.53
C ASN A 152 -20.31 18.23 15.14
N LYS A 153 -20.40 18.74 13.89
CA LYS A 153 -21.60 19.43 13.39
C LYS A 153 -22.85 18.52 13.41
N LYS A 154 -22.69 17.24 13.08
CA LYS A 154 -23.78 16.26 13.13
C LYS A 154 -24.25 16.00 14.57
N LYS A 155 -23.33 15.98 15.55
CA LYS A 155 -23.67 15.84 16.99
C LYS A 155 -24.46 17.04 17.50
N VAL A 156 -24.07 18.27 17.15
CA VAL A 156 -24.80 19.50 17.53
C VAL A 156 -26.26 19.46 17.04
N LYS A 157 -26.52 18.92 15.84
CA LYS A 157 -27.89 18.75 15.33
C LYS A 157 -28.70 17.68 16.08
N LYS A 158 -28.05 16.74 16.76
CA LYS A 158 -28.69 15.60 17.44
C LYS A 158 -28.89 15.83 18.94
N ASN A 159 -28.02 16.61 19.57
CA ASN A 159 -28.03 16.86 21.01
C ASN A 159 -28.65 18.23 21.33
N ASN A 160 -29.99 18.27 21.38
CA ASN A 160 -30.74 19.27 22.14
C ASN A 160 -31.15 18.75 23.53
N THR A 161 -30.71 17.55 23.91
CA THR A 161 -30.79 17.00 25.27
C THR A 161 -29.64 16.00 25.48
N ASP A 162 -29.20 15.89 26.73
CA ASP A 162 -28.28 14.89 27.32
C ASP A 162 -26.83 15.35 27.58
N THR A 163 -26.64 15.73 28.85
CA THR A 163 -25.38 15.73 29.60
C THR A 163 -24.97 14.30 29.92
N ILE A 164 -23.69 13.96 29.70
CA ILE A 164 -23.11 12.67 30.13
C ILE A 164 -21.93 12.96 31.05
N PHE A 165 -21.95 12.28 32.19
CA PHE A 165 -20.91 12.28 33.24
C PHE A 165 -19.62 11.59 32.76
N GLY A 166 -18.49 12.17 33.12
CA GLY A 166 -17.16 11.69 32.75
C GLY A 166 -16.80 10.37 33.43
N SER A 167 -16.54 9.33 32.64
CA SER A 167 -15.68 8.22 33.02
C SER A 167 -14.25 8.56 32.66
N GLU A 168 -13.28 8.06 33.42
CA GLU A 168 -11.86 8.21 33.06
C GLU A 168 -11.58 7.60 31.69
N ASP A 169 -10.92 8.37 30.81
CA ASP A 169 -10.49 7.93 29.49
C ASP A 169 -9.29 6.96 29.62
N ILE A 170 -9.53 5.73 30.06
CA ILE A 170 -8.50 4.70 30.16
C ILE A 170 -8.27 4.09 28.77
N GLU A 171 -7.17 4.50 28.12
CA GLU A 171 -6.71 3.86 26.88
C GLU A 171 -6.24 2.43 27.15
N THR A 172 -6.71 1.47 26.35
CA THR A 172 -6.32 0.06 26.48
C THR A 172 -5.43 -0.36 25.31
N LYS A 173 -4.23 -0.86 25.60
CA LYS A 173 -3.33 -1.46 24.60
C LYS A 173 -3.73 -2.92 24.38
N VAL A 174 -4.14 -3.25 23.16
CA VAL A 174 -4.64 -4.61 22.82
C VAL A 174 -3.52 -5.52 22.32
N ARG A 175 -2.60 -4.98 21.51
CA ARG A 175 -1.44 -5.71 20.99
C ARG A 175 -0.31 -4.75 20.67
N SER A 176 0.92 -5.27 20.67
CA SER A 176 2.13 -4.54 20.34
C SER A 176 2.80 -5.11 19.09
N LEU A 177 3.38 -4.22 18.30
CA LEU A 177 4.25 -4.52 17.18
C LEU A 177 5.54 -3.72 17.34
N ILE A 178 6.68 -4.40 17.26
CA ILE A 178 8.00 -3.78 17.31
C ILE A 178 8.64 -3.93 15.94
N ILE A 179 8.95 -2.81 15.29
CA ILE A 179 9.72 -2.77 14.05
C ILE A 179 11.15 -2.34 14.39
N LYS A 180 12.11 -3.20 14.09
CA LYS A 180 13.55 -2.95 14.24
C LYS A 180 14.18 -2.74 12.88
N GLU A 181 14.83 -1.60 12.70
CA GLU A 181 15.45 -1.22 11.44
C GLU A 181 16.97 -1.47 11.46
N PHE A 182 17.48 -2.06 10.40
CA PHE A 182 18.89 -2.34 10.17
C PHE A 182 19.35 -1.52 8.97
N LYS A 183 20.18 -0.51 9.24
CA LYS A 183 20.67 0.40 8.23
C LYS A 183 21.69 -0.30 7.35
N VAL A 184 21.54 -0.13 6.05
CA VAL A 184 22.52 -0.47 5.03
C VAL A 184 23.01 0.83 4.40
N GLU A 185 24.32 0.93 4.21
CA GLU A 185 24.98 2.08 3.58
C GLU A 185 25.62 1.69 2.25
N GLU A 186 25.74 0.39 1.98
CA GLU A 186 26.34 -0.12 0.76
C GLU A 186 25.74 -1.48 0.37
N VAL A 187 25.54 -1.72 -0.93
CA VAL A 187 25.08 -3.00 -1.47
C VAL A 187 26.05 -3.50 -2.52
N LYS A 188 26.55 -4.74 -2.39
CA LYS A 188 27.55 -5.30 -3.30
C LYS A 188 27.21 -6.73 -3.69
N PHE A 189 27.61 -7.14 -4.89
CA PHE A 189 27.63 -8.56 -5.24
C PHE A 189 28.80 -9.29 -4.58
N SER A 190 28.57 -10.52 -4.12
CA SER A 190 29.62 -11.41 -3.62
C SER A 190 29.25 -12.88 -3.87
N ASP A 191 30.07 -13.82 -3.40
CA ASP A 191 29.83 -15.26 -3.57
C ASP A 191 28.67 -15.78 -2.70
N ARG A 192 28.29 -15.06 -1.64
CA ARG A 192 27.19 -15.43 -0.74
C ARG A 192 26.41 -14.21 -0.26
N THR A 193 25.11 -14.38 -0.01
CA THR A 193 24.32 -13.32 0.62
C THR A 193 24.67 -13.21 2.09
N LYS A 194 24.87 -11.99 2.61
CA LYS A 194 25.11 -11.72 4.04
C LYS A 194 24.95 -10.22 4.33
N ILE A 195 24.81 -9.86 5.61
CA ILE A 195 24.77 -8.47 6.07
C ILE A 195 25.86 -8.31 7.14
N GLU A 196 26.85 -7.45 6.90
CA GLU A 196 27.97 -7.21 7.80
C GLU A 196 28.39 -5.74 7.71
N ASN A 197 28.61 -5.07 8.86
CA ASN A 197 29.11 -3.69 8.95
C ASN A 197 28.31 -2.69 8.08
N ASN A 198 26.98 -2.72 8.16
CA ASN A 198 26.07 -1.91 7.32
C ASN A 198 26.21 -2.15 5.80
N THR A 199 26.89 -3.20 5.36
CA THR A 199 26.94 -3.61 3.95
C THR A 199 26.08 -4.84 3.72
N LEU A 200 25.16 -4.76 2.75
CA LEU A 200 24.43 -5.91 2.23
C LEU A 200 25.22 -6.51 1.07
N PHE A 201 25.68 -7.75 1.25
CA PHE A 201 26.24 -8.54 0.17
C PHE A 201 25.15 -9.43 -0.41
N ILE A 202 24.98 -9.44 -1.72
CA ILE A 202 24.02 -10.27 -2.44
C ILE A 202 24.79 -11.30 -3.27
N ARG A 203 24.39 -12.57 -3.22
CA ARG A 203 25.00 -13.62 -4.04
C ARG A 203 24.87 -13.29 -5.54
N ARG A 204 25.99 -13.26 -6.25
CA ARG A 204 26.09 -12.79 -7.64
C ARG A 204 25.19 -13.58 -8.61
N GLU A 205 25.09 -14.89 -8.40
CA GLU A 205 24.32 -15.80 -9.27
C GLU A 205 22.91 -16.10 -8.72
N ILE A 206 22.37 -15.32 -7.77
CA ILE A 206 21.07 -15.59 -7.12
C ILE A 206 19.91 -15.74 -8.12
N VAL A 207 19.95 -14.99 -9.22
CA VAL A 207 18.91 -15.03 -10.25
C VAL A 207 18.92 -16.33 -11.05
N ASN A 208 20.07 -17.01 -11.16
CA ASN A 208 20.19 -18.23 -11.95
C ASN A 208 19.37 -19.39 -11.38
N ASP A 209 19.12 -19.37 -10.08
CA ASP A 209 18.26 -20.33 -9.39
C ASP A 209 16.81 -20.25 -9.89
N PHE A 210 16.41 -19.14 -10.52
CA PHE A 210 15.06 -18.90 -11.01
C PHE A 210 14.99 -18.81 -12.55
N LYS A 211 16.13 -18.63 -13.22
CA LYS A 211 16.19 -18.64 -14.69
C LYS A 211 15.71 -19.99 -15.21
N LYS A 212 14.79 -19.95 -16.19
CA LYS A 212 14.21 -21.13 -16.87
C LYS A 212 13.37 -22.06 -15.99
N LEU A 213 13.10 -21.72 -14.73
CA LEU A 213 12.19 -22.51 -13.88
C LEU A 213 10.72 -22.19 -14.14
N ASP A 214 10.43 -20.94 -14.49
CA ASP A 214 9.06 -20.50 -14.70
C ASP A 214 8.71 -20.47 -16.20
N PRO A 215 7.65 -21.18 -16.64
CA PRO A 215 7.27 -21.22 -18.04
C PRO A 215 6.77 -19.87 -18.58
N LEU A 216 6.46 -18.88 -17.73
CA LEU A 216 5.93 -17.56 -18.13
C LEU A 216 7.02 -16.49 -18.23
N ILE A 217 8.21 -16.76 -17.70
CA ILE A 217 9.32 -15.80 -17.62
C ILE A 217 10.41 -16.19 -18.61
N LYS A 218 10.91 -15.20 -19.35
CA LYS A 218 12.00 -15.36 -20.31
C LYS A 218 13.35 -15.12 -19.67
N ASP A 219 13.52 -14.02 -18.95
CA ASP A 219 14.75 -13.70 -18.23
C ASP A 219 14.49 -12.86 -16.98
N VAL A 220 15.45 -12.88 -16.05
CA VAL A 220 15.44 -12.07 -14.82
C VAL A 220 16.83 -11.53 -14.58
N ASN A 221 16.91 -10.21 -14.40
CA ASN A 221 18.13 -9.49 -14.13
C ASN A 221 18.06 -8.81 -12.76
N LEU A 222 19.20 -8.76 -12.08
CA LEU A 222 19.34 -8.10 -10.79
C LEU A 222 20.46 -7.08 -10.87
N ASN A 223 20.13 -5.82 -10.58
CA ASN A 223 21.04 -4.69 -10.60
C ASN A 223 21.05 -3.98 -9.25
N ILE A 224 22.15 -3.27 -8.99
CA ILE A 224 22.28 -2.38 -7.82
C ILE A 224 22.40 -0.97 -8.38
N ILE A 225 21.41 -0.12 -8.10
CA ILE A 225 21.37 1.26 -8.55
C ILE A 225 21.62 2.15 -7.34
N TYR A 226 22.72 2.90 -7.40
CA TYR A 226 23.11 3.84 -6.37
C TYR A 226 22.41 5.20 -6.56
N PRO A 227 22.23 6.00 -5.48
CA PRO A 227 21.57 7.31 -5.51
C PRO A 227 22.02 8.27 -6.62
N ASP A 228 23.29 8.21 -7.01
CA ASP A 228 23.91 9.06 -8.04
C ASP A 228 23.73 8.54 -9.47
N ASN A 229 23.13 7.36 -9.65
CA ASN A 229 23.01 6.68 -10.94
C ASN A 229 21.56 6.48 -11.41
N HIS A 230 20.78 7.56 -11.46
CA HIS A 230 19.39 7.52 -11.94
C HIS A 230 19.19 7.95 -13.40
N ASN A 231 20.27 8.20 -14.15
CA ASN A 231 20.22 8.50 -15.58
C ASN A 231 20.35 7.23 -16.45
N MET A 232 19.45 6.28 -16.23
CA MET A 232 19.43 5.00 -16.93
C MET A 232 18.01 4.61 -17.31
N PHE A 233 17.88 3.85 -18.39
CA PHE A 233 16.59 3.31 -18.79
C PHE A 233 16.13 2.21 -17.83
N ILE A 234 14.85 2.24 -17.47
CA ILE A 234 14.15 1.17 -16.77
C ILE A 234 12.88 0.80 -17.55
N ASN A 235 12.47 -0.47 -17.42
CA ASN A 235 11.14 -0.89 -17.82
C ASN A 235 10.09 -0.38 -16.81
N SER A 236 8.82 -0.58 -17.13
CA SER A 236 7.71 -0.16 -16.28
C SER A 236 7.83 -0.71 -14.86
N ILE A 237 7.72 0.18 -13.88
CA ILE A 237 7.75 -0.13 -12.45
C ILE A 237 6.44 -0.81 -12.08
N MET A 238 6.53 -2.10 -11.75
CA MET A 238 5.43 -2.91 -11.28
C MET A 238 5.21 -2.65 -9.78
N ASP A 239 6.27 -2.66 -8.97
CA ASP A 239 6.15 -2.39 -7.54
C ASP A 239 7.46 -1.91 -6.91
N ILE A 240 7.32 -1.24 -5.77
CA ILE A 240 8.41 -0.87 -4.88
C ILE A 240 8.07 -1.39 -3.49
N SER A 241 8.98 -2.15 -2.89
CA SER A 241 8.69 -2.89 -1.66
C SER A 241 9.82 -2.80 -0.63
N PRO A 242 9.47 -2.95 0.67
CA PRO A 242 10.47 -3.04 1.73
C PRO A 242 11.14 -4.42 1.74
N ILE A 243 12.34 -4.49 2.29
CA ILE A 243 12.96 -5.76 2.67
C ILE A 243 12.72 -5.93 4.16
N ALA A 244 11.74 -6.76 4.49
CA ALA A 244 11.31 -6.97 5.86
C ALA A 244 11.04 -8.45 6.13
N THR A 245 11.23 -8.88 7.38
CA THR A 245 10.97 -10.26 7.80
C THR A 245 10.40 -10.35 9.20
N LYS A 246 9.47 -11.28 9.42
CA LYS A 246 8.97 -11.61 10.75
C LYS A 246 9.99 -12.45 11.51
N VAL A 247 10.42 -11.94 12.67
CA VAL A 247 11.30 -12.67 13.59
C VAL A 247 10.47 -13.45 14.61
N THR A 248 9.47 -12.80 15.20
CA THR A 248 8.54 -13.42 16.16
C THR A 248 7.12 -12.93 15.91
N GLY A 249 6.13 -13.76 16.29
CA GLY A 249 4.72 -13.46 16.10
C GLY A 249 4.27 -13.58 14.64
N ARG A 250 3.08 -13.06 14.36
CA ARG A 250 2.49 -13.00 13.01
C ARG A 250 2.51 -11.56 12.50
N VAL A 251 2.22 -11.36 11.22
CA VAL A 251 2.03 -10.01 10.67
C VAL A 251 1.01 -9.24 11.53
N GLY A 252 1.44 -8.08 12.04
CA GLY A 252 0.69 -7.20 12.93
C GLY A 252 1.00 -7.31 14.43
N GLU A 253 1.88 -8.24 14.84
CA GLU A 253 2.29 -8.40 16.24
C GLU A 253 3.72 -8.94 16.36
N GLY A 254 4.31 -8.86 17.55
CA GLY A 254 5.67 -9.37 17.80
C GLY A 254 6.74 -8.48 17.16
N ILE A 255 7.78 -9.08 16.58
CA ILE A 255 8.97 -8.37 16.10
C ILE A 255 9.14 -8.55 14.59
N THR A 256 9.33 -7.43 13.90
CA THR A 256 9.68 -7.37 12.47
C THR A 256 11.03 -6.70 12.32
N HIS A 257 11.93 -7.33 11.57
CA HIS A 257 13.18 -6.70 11.12
C HIS A 257 12.97 -6.10 9.73
N VAL A 258 13.50 -4.89 9.51
CA VAL A 258 13.38 -4.16 8.24
C VAL A 258 14.73 -3.59 7.85
N LEU A 259 15.13 -3.72 6.58
CA LEU A 259 16.28 -2.97 6.06
C LEU A 259 15.90 -1.52 5.72
N SER A 260 16.75 -0.59 6.16
CA SER A 260 16.74 0.82 5.78
C SER A 260 18.00 1.16 4.98
N GLY A 261 17.95 2.22 4.16
CA GLY A 261 19.03 2.54 3.22
C GLY A 261 19.01 1.74 1.91
N SER A 262 18.06 0.81 1.75
CA SER A 262 17.82 0.13 0.48
C SER A 262 16.35 -0.23 0.26
N ARG A 263 15.91 -0.27 -1.00
CA ARG A 263 14.56 -0.71 -1.44
C ARG A 263 14.62 -1.66 -2.60
N VAL A 264 13.58 -2.48 -2.75
CA VAL A 264 13.42 -3.34 -3.92
C VAL A 264 12.52 -2.63 -4.92
N MET A 265 12.98 -2.51 -6.15
CA MET A 265 12.19 -2.05 -7.29
C MET A 265 12.04 -3.22 -8.26
N LEU A 266 10.79 -3.59 -8.55
CA LEU A 266 10.45 -4.59 -9.55
C LEU A 266 10.00 -3.86 -10.82
N THR A 267 10.66 -4.13 -11.93
CA THR A 267 10.23 -3.70 -13.27
C THR A 267 9.94 -4.90 -14.14
N GLY A 268 9.13 -4.69 -15.18
CA GLY A 268 8.78 -5.76 -16.11
C GLY A 268 8.58 -5.27 -17.53
N VAL A 269 8.88 -6.14 -18.49
CA VAL A 269 8.61 -5.97 -19.92
C VAL A 269 8.26 -7.31 -20.54
N GLU A 270 7.32 -7.34 -21.45
CA GLU A 270 7.00 -8.51 -22.27
C GLU A 270 7.95 -8.59 -23.46
N GLU A 271 8.29 -9.81 -23.88
CA GLU A 271 8.97 -10.06 -25.14
C GLU A 271 8.24 -9.36 -26.30
N GLY A 272 8.97 -8.56 -27.08
CA GLY A 272 8.40 -7.67 -28.08
C GLY A 272 8.17 -6.23 -27.59
N GLY A 273 8.49 -5.94 -26.33
CA GLY A 273 8.60 -4.59 -25.77
C GLY A 273 7.32 -4.04 -25.13
N PHE A 274 6.27 -4.85 -24.99
CA PHE A 274 5.05 -4.40 -24.33
C PHE A 274 5.31 -4.20 -22.83
N GLN A 275 4.96 -3.01 -22.32
CA GLN A 275 5.16 -2.63 -20.93
C GLN A 275 3.90 -2.99 -20.13
N PRO A 276 4.00 -3.81 -19.07
CA PRO A 276 2.86 -4.16 -18.23
C PRO A 276 2.17 -2.92 -17.66
N SER A 277 1.10 -2.50 -18.34
CA SER A 277 0.30 -1.33 -18.02
C SER A 277 -1.08 -1.39 -18.69
N ASN A 278 -1.98 -0.52 -18.24
CA ASN A 278 -3.28 -0.26 -18.88
C ASN A 278 -3.52 1.23 -19.08
N ILE A 279 -3.23 2.08 -18.07
CA ILE A 279 -3.21 3.54 -18.24
C ILE A 279 -1.81 4.09 -18.06
N GLY A 280 -1.08 4.14 -19.17
CA GLY A 280 0.28 4.68 -19.17
C GLY A 280 1.26 3.79 -18.44
N SER A 281 2.51 3.95 -18.79
CA SER A 281 3.59 3.05 -18.43
C SER A 281 4.77 3.91 -17.95
N SER A 282 5.54 3.38 -16.99
CA SER A 282 6.59 4.12 -16.28
C SER A 282 7.99 3.76 -16.77
N GLU A 283 8.10 3.20 -17.97
CA GLU A 283 9.38 2.98 -18.63
C GLU A 283 9.99 4.31 -19.09
N GLY A 284 11.32 4.33 -19.15
CA GLY A 284 12.07 5.52 -19.52
C GLY A 284 13.24 5.75 -18.59
N ILE A 285 13.74 6.99 -18.56
CA ILE A 285 14.87 7.34 -17.70
C ILE A 285 14.40 7.38 -16.24
N LEU A 286 15.02 6.58 -15.37
CA LEU A 286 14.60 6.39 -13.98
C LEU A 286 14.33 7.71 -13.24
N ARG A 287 15.25 8.69 -13.29
CA ARG A 287 15.08 9.99 -12.62
C ARG A 287 13.84 10.80 -13.07
N GLU A 288 13.30 10.49 -14.25
CA GLU A 288 12.12 11.14 -14.84
C GLU A 288 10.84 10.35 -14.55
N GLN A 289 10.95 9.05 -14.23
CA GLN A 289 9.83 8.13 -14.04
C GLN A 289 9.49 7.82 -12.57
N ILE A 290 10.30 8.31 -11.62
CA ILE A 290 10.03 8.15 -10.19
C ILE A 290 10.20 9.47 -9.44
N LYS A 291 9.24 9.77 -8.55
CA LYS A 291 9.38 10.82 -7.54
C LYS A 291 9.95 10.23 -6.26
N LEU A 292 11.24 10.43 -6.01
CA LEU A 292 11.91 9.99 -4.78
C LEU A 292 11.40 10.74 -3.54
N GLY A 293 11.68 10.17 -2.36
CA GLY A 293 11.34 10.76 -1.07
C GLY A 293 9.84 10.69 -0.72
N ARG A 294 9.06 9.84 -1.39
CA ARG A 294 7.63 9.64 -1.10
C ARG A 294 7.42 8.39 -0.28
N ARG A 295 6.23 8.24 0.32
CA ARG A 295 5.88 7.05 1.13
C ARG A 295 5.99 5.75 0.33
N GLY A 296 5.65 5.79 -0.96
CA GLY A 296 5.73 4.65 -1.88
C GLY A 296 7.04 4.49 -2.64
N THR A 297 8.02 5.37 -2.47
CA THR A 297 9.27 5.37 -3.26
C THR A 297 10.52 5.37 -2.36
N PRO A 298 11.69 5.04 -2.90
CA PRO A 298 12.95 5.17 -2.17
C PRO A 298 13.20 6.62 -1.74
N SER A 299 13.91 6.82 -0.62
CA SER A 299 14.47 8.14 -0.32
C SER A 299 15.55 8.52 -1.33
N GLU A 300 15.93 9.79 -1.36
CA GLU A 300 17.04 10.28 -2.19
C GLU A 300 18.35 9.51 -1.91
N ASP A 301 18.56 9.05 -0.67
CA ASP A 301 19.77 8.31 -0.26
C ASP A 301 19.61 6.77 -0.28
N ASP A 302 18.42 6.24 -0.62
CA ASP A 302 18.20 4.78 -0.59
C ASP A 302 18.88 4.14 -1.83
N ILE A 303 19.60 3.02 -1.64
CA ILE A 303 20.10 2.19 -2.73
C ILE A 303 18.95 1.32 -3.28
N ILE A 304 18.78 1.27 -4.60
CA ILE A 304 17.73 0.46 -5.23
C ILE A 304 18.30 -0.89 -5.66
N ILE A 305 17.75 -1.95 -5.06
CA ILE A 305 17.90 -3.34 -5.52
C ILE A 305 16.87 -3.55 -6.64
N HIS A 306 17.33 -3.46 -7.87
CA HIS A 306 16.48 -3.46 -9.05
C HIS A 306 16.38 -4.87 -9.63
N ILE A 307 15.19 -5.45 -9.60
CA ILE A 307 14.86 -6.73 -10.21
C ILE A 307 14.06 -6.42 -11.48
N ASP A 308 14.62 -6.76 -12.64
CA ASP A 308 14.00 -6.54 -13.94
C ASP A 308 13.61 -7.88 -14.57
N VAL A 309 12.36 -8.00 -14.96
CA VAL A 309 11.77 -9.26 -15.45
C VAL A 309 11.34 -9.13 -16.90
N GLU A 310 11.87 -9.98 -17.78
CA GLU A 310 11.36 -10.15 -19.14
C GLU A 310 10.33 -11.29 -19.13
N LEU A 311 9.06 -10.97 -19.36
CA LEU A 311 7.97 -11.93 -19.51
C LEU A 311 7.92 -12.47 -20.94
N LYS A 312 7.45 -13.71 -21.12
CA LYS A 312 7.23 -14.25 -22.47
C LYS A 312 6.09 -13.53 -23.17
N ASN A 313 6.08 -13.60 -24.51
CA ASN A 313 5.06 -12.95 -25.33
C ASN A 313 3.63 -13.29 -24.86
N GLY A 314 2.81 -12.26 -24.62
CA GLY A 314 1.46 -12.35 -24.06
C GLY A 314 1.37 -12.34 -22.53
N GLU A 315 2.43 -12.70 -21.80
CA GLU A 315 2.38 -12.86 -20.34
C GLU A 315 2.50 -11.54 -19.57
N GLY A 316 2.92 -10.45 -20.22
CA GLY A 316 2.87 -9.11 -19.64
C GLY A 316 1.46 -8.56 -19.45
N ARG A 317 0.44 -9.31 -19.88
CA ARG A 317 -0.98 -8.94 -19.88
C ARG A 317 -1.86 -9.89 -19.08
N THR A 318 -1.29 -10.99 -18.57
CA THR A 318 -2.00 -12.03 -17.82
C THR A 318 -1.81 -11.84 -16.31
N LYS A 319 -2.77 -12.31 -15.52
CA LYS A 319 -2.63 -12.30 -14.05
C LYS A 319 -1.50 -13.23 -13.62
N GLU A 320 -1.32 -14.33 -14.32
CA GLU A 320 -0.35 -15.39 -14.07
C GLU A 320 1.08 -14.92 -14.32
N GLY A 321 1.35 -14.25 -15.45
CA GLY A 321 2.68 -13.71 -15.76
C GLY A 321 3.13 -12.67 -14.76
N ILE A 322 2.25 -11.72 -14.42
CA ILE A 322 2.51 -10.70 -13.40
C ILE A 322 2.71 -11.32 -12.02
N SER A 323 1.88 -12.30 -11.66
CA SER A 323 2.04 -13.07 -10.43
C SER A 323 3.39 -13.80 -10.36
N SER A 324 3.86 -14.35 -11.47
CA SER A 324 5.17 -15.00 -11.56
C SER A 324 6.30 -14.00 -11.33
N ALA A 325 6.27 -12.82 -11.96
CA ALA A 325 7.27 -11.77 -11.76
C ALA A 325 7.40 -11.36 -10.28
N HIS A 326 6.27 -11.13 -9.60
CA HIS A 326 6.26 -10.82 -8.17
C HIS A 326 6.76 -11.99 -7.30
N SER A 327 6.45 -13.23 -7.69
CA SER A 327 6.88 -14.45 -7.00
C SER A 327 8.39 -14.64 -7.08
N ILE A 328 8.99 -14.49 -8.26
CA ILE A 328 10.45 -14.58 -8.42
C ILE A 328 11.15 -13.45 -7.66
N SER A 329 10.65 -12.22 -7.79
CA SER A 329 11.16 -11.07 -7.03
C SER A 329 11.20 -11.38 -5.54
N ASP A 330 10.10 -11.88 -4.98
CA ASP A 330 10.01 -12.17 -3.55
C ASP A 330 10.91 -13.34 -3.11
N LYS A 331 11.09 -14.36 -3.95
CA LYS A 331 12.00 -15.49 -3.68
C LYS A 331 13.46 -15.06 -3.68
N ILE A 332 13.88 -14.15 -4.58
CA ILE A 332 15.22 -13.55 -4.56
C ILE A 332 15.44 -12.80 -3.25
N ILE A 333 14.47 -11.97 -2.85
CA ILE A 333 14.54 -11.20 -1.60
C ILE A 333 14.48 -12.10 -0.35
N GLN A 334 13.88 -13.28 -0.44
CA GLN A 334 13.81 -14.23 0.67
C GLN A 334 15.20 -14.65 1.16
N GLU A 335 16.20 -14.78 0.28
CA GLU A 335 17.58 -15.08 0.70
C GLU A 335 18.12 -13.97 1.61
N ILE A 336 17.88 -12.69 1.26
CA ILE A 336 18.27 -11.55 2.10
C ILE A 336 17.51 -11.59 3.44
N ARG A 337 16.20 -11.90 3.42
CA ARG A 337 15.37 -12.00 4.63
C ARG A 337 15.86 -13.07 5.59
N GLN A 338 16.34 -14.22 5.10
CA GLN A 338 16.88 -15.28 5.94
C GLN A 338 18.04 -14.78 6.81
N TYR A 339 18.96 -14.01 6.23
CA TYR A 339 20.06 -13.41 7.00
C TYR A 339 19.54 -12.31 7.93
N LEU A 340 18.69 -11.40 7.44
CA LEU A 340 18.10 -10.33 8.25
C LEU A 340 17.36 -10.85 9.50
N LYS A 341 16.67 -11.99 9.36
CA LYS A 341 15.94 -12.66 10.45
C LYS A 341 16.86 -13.20 11.54
N SER A 342 18.09 -13.57 11.17
CA SER A 342 19.10 -14.15 12.07
C SER A 342 19.99 -13.11 12.75
N ILE A 343 19.97 -11.84 12.32
CA ILE A 343 20.78 -10.78 12.94
C ILE A 343 20.31 -10.57 14.39
N ASP A 344 21.26 -10.38 15.30
CA ASP A 344 20.95 -10.00 16.67
C ASP A 344 20.12 -8.70 16.69
N SER A 345 18.95 -8.78 17.31
CA SER A 345 18.03 -7.66 17.40
C SER A 345 18.57 -6.49 18.23
N SER A 346 19.64 -6.67 19.00
CA SER A 346 20.26 -5.63 19.84
C SER A 346 21.05 -4.59 19.02
N VAL A 347 21.57 -4.98 17.85
CA VAL A 347 22.40 -4.11 16.98
C VAL A 347 21.58 -3.29 15.98
N CYS A 348 20.24 -3.29 16.11
CA CYS A 348 19.39 -2.50 15.24
C CYS A 348 19.67 -0.99 15.39
N SER A 349 19.66 -0.28 14.27
CA SER A 349 19.88 1.17 14.20
C SER A 349 18.72 1.99 14.78
N ARG A 350 17.49 1.48 14.67
CA ARG A 350 16.28 2.15 15.16
C ARG A 350 15.24 1.13 15.57
N THR A 351 14.52 1.40 16.66
CA THR A 351 13.35 0.63 17.09
C THR A 351 12.14 1.53 17.10
N LYS A 352 11.03 1.05 16.53
CA LYS A 352 9.72 1.68 16.62
C LYS A 352 8.73 0.71 17.24
N GLU A 353 8.02 1.17 18.26
CA GLU A 353 6.98 0.40 18.92
C GLU A 353 5.61 0.98 18.58
N TYR A 354 4.69 0.09 18.23
CA TYR A 354 3.34 0.41 17.84
C TYR A 354 2.36 -0.38 18.68
N PHE A 355 1.23 0.24 19.01
CA PHE A 355 0.15 -0.39 19.76
C PHE A 355 -1.16 -0.23 18.99
N ASP A 356 -1.96 -1.29 18.93
CA ASP A 356 -3.39 -1.11 18.65
C ASP A 356 -4.04 -0.69 19.97
N ILE A 357 -4.61 0.52 19.99
CA ILE A 357 -5.15 1.15 21.19
C ILE A 357 -6.65 1.33 21.02
N VAL A 358 -7.42 0.93 22.04
CA VAL A 358 -8.86 1.15 22.13
C VAL A 358 -9.14 2.37 23.00
N ARG A 359 -9.99 3.26 22.52
CA ARG A 359 -10.42 4.50 23.20
C ARG A 359 -11.94 4.57 23.32
N PRO A 360 -12.55 3.93 24.33
CA PRO A 360 -13.99 3.68 24.39
C PRO A 360 -14.88 4.93 24.25
N ASN A 361 -14.44 6.07 24.77
CA ASN A 361 -15.20 7.32 24.81
C ASN A 361 -14.90 8.28 23.63
N LYS A 362 -13.97 7.91 22.73
CA LYS A 362 -13.59 8.74 21.59
C LYS A 362 -14.46 8.44 20.38
N LYS A 363 -14.42 9.33 19.39
CA LYS A 363 -15.17 9.16 18.14
C LYS A 363 -14.63 7.96 17.37
N LYS A 364 -15.51 7.02 17.05
CA LYS A 364 -15.15 5.76 16.41
C LYS A 364 -14.97 5.97 14.92
N VAL A 365 -13.76 5.72 14.43
CA VAL A 365 -13.41 5.94 13.02
C VAL A 365 -12.95 4.63 12.40
N VAL A 366 -13.36 4.40 11.15
CA VAL A 366 -12.77 3.37 10.28
C VAL A 366 -12.07 4.02 9.10
N ILE A 367 -11.02 3.38 8.60
CA ILE A 367 -10.47 3.70 7.29
C ILE A 367 -10.99 2.65 6.31
N VAL A 368 -11.41 3.06 5.12
CA VAL A 368 -11.72 2.17 4.00
C VAL A 368 -10.68 2.41 2.92
N LYS A 369 -9.89 1.38 2.59
CA LYS A 369 -8.93 1.39 1.49
C LYS A 369 -9.49 0.54 0.36
N LEU A 370 -9.85 1.19 -0.75
CA LEU A 370 -10.21 0.54 -1.99
C LEU A 370 -8.94 0.32 -2.80
N VAL A 371 -8.59 -0.94 -3.04
CA VAL A 371 -7.36 -1.37 -3.70
C VAL A 371 -7.67 -2.09 -5.01
N SER A 372 -6.66 -2.30 -5.84
CA SER A 372 -6.82 -2.91 -7.16
C SER A 372 -7.39 -4.33 -7.08
N GLY A 373 -8.47 -4.59 -7.82
CA GLY A 373 -9.14 -5.88 -7.92
C GLY A 373 -9.81 -6.13 -9.27
N LEU A 374 -9.28 -5.50 -10.33
CA LEU A 374 -9.91 -5.39 -11.65
C LEU A 374 -9.55 -6.55 -12.59
N GLY A 375 -8.39 -7.20 -12.37
CA GLY A 375 -7.86 -8.25 -13.24
C GLY A 375 -6.65 -7.81 -14.07
N CYS A 376 -6.18 -8.71 -14.94
CA CYS A 376 -4.90 -8.58 -15.66
C CYS A 376 -3.74 -8.31 -14.69
N MET A 377 -3.00 -7.21 -14.84
CA MET A 377 -1.96 -6.81 -13.89
C MET A 377 -2.49 -6.17 -12.59
N TYR A 378 -3.74 -5.73 -12.53
CA TYR A 378 -4.27 -4.94 -11.41
C TYR A 378 -4.93 -5.82 -10.36
N ASP A 379 -4.11 -6.21 -9.38
CA ASP A 379 -4.51 -7.09 -8.30
C ASP A 379 -3.74 -6.75 -7.03
N THR A 380 -4.25 -7.17 -5.88
CA THR A 380 -3.65 -6.94 -4.58
C THR A 380 -3.51 -8.25 -3.84
N GLY A 381 -2.27 -8.60 -3.48
CA GLY A 381 -1.98 -9.70 -2.57
C GLY A 381 -2.20 -9.27 -1.13
N ILE A 382 -2.84 -10.12 -0.33
CA ILE A 382 -3.04 -9.88 1.10
C ILE A 382 -2.53 -11.09 1.89
N LEU A 383 -2.06 -10.86 3.12
CA LEU A 383 -1.58 -11.87 4.07
C LEU A 383 -0.34 -12.65 3.55
N PRO A 384 0.73 -11.98 3.10
CA PRO A 384 1.98 -12.69 2.79
C PRO A 384 2.59 -13.36 4.03
N TYR A 385 3.49 -14.32 3.80
CA TYR A 385 4.26 -14.91 4.90
C TYR A 385 5.26 -13.93 5.53
N GLU A 386 5.86 -13.08 4.71
CA GLU A 386 6.79 -12.04 5.15
C GLU A 386 6.20 -10.64 4.89
N PRO A 387 6.49 -9.64 5.74
CA PRO A 387 5.97 -8.27 5.59
C PRO A 387 6.34 -7.67 4.23
N GLY A 388 5.33 -7.23 3.46
CA GLY A 388 5.50 -6.69 2.11
C GLY A 388 5.95 -7.71 1.06
N GLY A 389 5.94 -9.00 1.40
CA GLY A 389 6.27 -10.08 0.47
C GLY A 389 5.10 -10.46 -0.45
N TYR A 390 5.34 -11.43 -1.33
CA TYR A 390 4.34 -11.96 -2.26
C TYR A 390 4.02 -13.44 -1.99
N VAL A 391 5.03 -14.24 -1.63
CA VAL A 391 4.85 -15.66 -1.33
C VAL A 391 3.92 -15.80 -0.12
N GLY A 392 2.89 -16.64 -0.28
CA GLY A 392 1.85 -16.85 0.73
C GLY A 392 0.64 -15.92 0.59
N CYS A 393 0.71 -14.87 -0.23
CA CYS A 393 -0.44 -13.99 -0.47
C CYS A 393 -1.65 -14.76 -1.00
N LYS A 394 -2.84 -14.28 -0.61
CA LYS A 394 -4.09 -14.52 -1.32
C LYS A 394 -4.44 -13.30 -2.13
N SER A 395 -4.79 -13.48 -3.40
CA SER A 395 -5.21 -12.34 -4.20
C SER A 395 -6.60 -11.89 -3.81
N ILE A 396 -6.82 -10.58 -3.79
CA ILE A 396 -8.11 -10.02 -3.41
C ILE A 396 -9.20 -10.40 -4.41
N ILE A 397 -8.84 -10.59 -5.69
CA ILE A 397 -9.72 -11.08 -6.74
C ILE A 397 -10.21 -12.51 -6.42
N ASP A 398 -9.31 -13.40 -6.00
CA ASP A 398 -9.68 -14.79 -5.65
C ASP A 398 -10.53 -14.86 -4.39
N LEU A 399 -10.51 -13.81 -3.56
CA LEU A 399 -11.39 -13.62 -2.42
C LEU A 399 -12.73 -12.94 -2.81
N GLY A 400 -13.00 -12.78 -4.11
CA GLY A 400 -14.21 -12.14 -4.63
C GLY A 400 -14.24 -10.63 -4.38
N ASN A 401 -13.07 -9.99 -4.26
CA ASN A 401 -12.90 -8.58 -3.90
C ASN A 401 -13.56 -8.17 -2.56
N MET A 402 -13.90 -9.15 -1.73
CA MET A 402 -14.63 -8.95 -0.49
C MET A 402 -13.85 -8.13 0.54
N PRO A 403 -14.53 -7.26 1.31
CA PRO A 403 -13.87 -6.45 2.32
C PRO A 403 -13.28 -7.30 3.46
N LEU A 404 -12.04 -7.00 3.82
CA LEU A 404 -11.29 -7.58 4.94
C LEU A 404 -11.05 -6.52 6.00
N VAL A 405 -11.23 -6.87 7.28
CA VAL A 405 -10.94 -5.96 8.40
C VAL A 405 -9.55 -6.25 8.96
N LEU A 406 -8.70 -5.24 8.95
CA LEU A 406 -7.33 -5.29 9.42
C LEU A 406 -7.14 -4.30 10.58
N SER A 407 -6.23 -4.63 11.51
CA SER A 407 -5.79 -3.65 12.49
C SER A 407 -4.73 -2.71 11.89
N ALA A 408 -4.52 -1.57 12.54
CA ALA A 408 -3.49 -0.63 12.11
C ALA A 408 -2.10 -1.26 12.12
N ASN A 409 -1.81 -2.09 13.13
CA ASN A 409 -0.56 -2.84 13.19
C ASN A 409 -0.43 -3.87 12.07
N LYS A 410 -1.46 -4.64 11.71
CA LYS A 410 -1.39 -5.56 10.55
C LYS A 410 -1.07 -4.81 9.27
N TYR A 411 -1.73 -3.67 9.05
CA TYR A 411 -1.55 -2.89 7.83
C TYR A 411 -0.11 -2.38 7.69
N ARG A 412 0.43 -1.72 8.72
CA ARG A 412 1.82 -1.20 8.72
C ARG A 412 2.89 -2.28 8.80
N ASP A 413 2.54 -3.50 9.20
CA ASP A 413 3.45 -4.66 9.21
C ASP A 413 3.43 -5.41 7.87
N GLY A 414 3.02 -4.76 6.79
CA GLY A 414 3.19 -5.26 5.42
C GLY A 414 2.23 -6.38 5.05
N VAL A 415 0.97 -6.29 5.48
CA VAL A 415 -0.06 -7.27 5.10
C VAL A 415 -0.53 -7.14 3.63
N ILE A 416 -0.24 -6.01 2.98
CA ILE A 416 -0.61 -5.72 1.59
C ILE A 416 0.62 -5.82 0.69
N ARG A 417 0.43 -6.43 -0.48
CA ARG A 417 1.36 -6.47 -1.61
C ARG A 417 0.63 -5.96 -2.84
N ASN A 418 1.04 -4.81 -3.36
CA ASN A 418 0.48 -4.29 -4.60
C ASN A 418 1.09 -5.03 -5.81
N LYS A 419 0.26 -5.36 -6.81
CA LYS A 419 0.68 -5.97 -8.08
C LYS A 419 0.38 -5.09 -9.31
N SER A 420 -0.30 -3.96 -9.11
CA SER A 420 -0.74 -3.03 -10.16
C SER A 420 0.36 -2.21 -10.80
#